data_AF-A0AAW1BQI2-F1
#
_entry.id   AF-A0AAW1BQI2-F1
#
_cell.length_a   1.000
_cell.length_b   1.000
_cell.length_c   1.000
_cell.angle_alpha   90.00
_cell.angle_beta   90.00
_cell.angle_gamma   90.00
#
_symmetry.space_group_name_H-M   'P 1'
#
loop_
_entity.id
_entity.type
_entity.pdbx_description
1 polymer ?
#
loop_
_entity_poly.entity_id
_entity_poly.type
_entity_poly.pdbx_seq_one_letter_code
_entity_poly.pdbx_strand_id
1 'polypeptide(L)'
;MLICELSLGPRPPLVCRSKVYPKPRTLIDTGENFLCRNEVLPYLQATWKNNGYPATSLLFYIIFKVQTVNHMRNRLQVFPELETKAVLMMDDDTLVSAYDLVFAFSIWQQFPDQIVGFVPRKHIPSPAGIFSYGSFELQGPVIGNGDQYSMILVGAAFFNSAYLELFQKQPEAVHTMIDETQNCDDIAMNFLVAKHTGKPSGMFVKPVDIRNLEKESNSGYSGMWHRAEHLLQS
;
A
#
# COMPACT_ATOMS: atom_id res chain seq x y z
N MET A 1 2.98 -8.45 -2.76
CA MET A 1 2.63 -7.20 -2.05
C MET A 1 3.25 -7.20 -0.65
N LEU A 2 3.76 -6.05 -0.19
CA LEU A 2 4.48 -5.88 1.09
C LEU A 2 3.71 -5.03 2.11
N ILE A 3 3.76 -5.44 3.37
CA ILE A 3 3.58 -4.57 4.54
C ILE A 3 4.94 -4.44 5.22
N CYS A 4 5.48 -3.23 5.25
CA CYS A 4 6.69 -2.92 5.99
C CYS A 4 6.33 -2.21 7.28
N GLU A 5 7.01 -2.61 8.35
CA GLU A 5 6.97 -1.98 9.65
C GLU A 5 8.25 -1.14 9.84
N LEU A 6 8.06 0.16 10.08
CA LEU A 6 9.15 1.09 10.35
C LEU A 6 9.12 1.50 11.82
N SER A 7 10.18 1.15 12.54
CA SER A 7 10.53 1.76 13.82
C SER A 7 11.84 2.54 13.62
N LEU A 8 11.94 3.74 14.18
CA LEU A 8 13.17 4.55 14.12
C LEU A 8 13.90 4.46 15.44
N GLY A 9 15.18 4.09 15.35
CA GLY A 9 16.20 4.33 16.36
C GLY A 9 17.19 5.38 15.85
N PRO A 10 18.15 5.81 16.66
CA PRO A 10 18.78 7.12 16.51
C PRO A 10 19.73 7.35 15.32
N ARG A 11 19.85 6.46 14.31
CA ARG A 11 20.67 6.69 13.09
C ARG A 11 20.12 5.94 11.85
N PRO A 12 20.16 6.51 10.62
CA PRO A 12 19.71 5.86 9.39
C PRO A 12 20.82 4.96 8.80
N PRO A 13 20.49 3.84 8.12
CA PRO A 13 20.13 3.90 6.70
C PRO A 13 18.90 3.05 6.34
N LEU A 14 18.00 3.62 5.53
CA LEU A 14 16.80 2.94 5.03
C LEU A 14 17.13 2.21 3.72
N VAL A 15 16.96 0.89 3.70
CA VAL A 15 16.91 0.06 2.49
C VAL A 15 15.72 -0.89 2.63
N CYS A 16 14.57 -0.52 2.09
CA CYS A 16 13.47 -1.46 1.86
C CYS A 16 13.71 -2.15 0.51
N ARG A 17 14.06 -3.44 0.52
CA ARG A 17 14.06 -4.28 -0.69
C ARG A 17 12.94 -5.30 -0.59
N SER A 18 11.87 -5.00 -1.32
CA SER A 18 10.81 -5.95 -1.66
C SER A 18 11.29 -6.85 -2.80
N LYS A 19 11.19 -8.16 -2.62
CA LYS A 19 11.13 -9.14 -3.72
C LYS A 19 10.15 -10.24 -3.34
N VAL A 20 9.37 -10.69 -4.34
CA VAL A 20 8.59 -11.96 -4.51
C VAL A 20 7.05 -11.76 -4.59
N TYR A 21 6.25 -12.37 -5.50
CA TYR A 21 6.27 -12.80 -6.93
C TYR A 21 4.91 -13.51 -7.23
N PRO A 22 4.51 -13.73 -8.51
CA PRO A 22 4.56 -15.11 -9.03
C PRO A 22 5.12 -15.14 -10.46
N LYS A 23 6.36 -15.63 -10.65
CA LYS A 23 6.94 -15.83 -12.00
C LYS A 23 7.78 -17.11 -12.03
N PRO A 24 7.47 -18.11 -12.87
CA PRO A 24 8.08 -19.44 -12.77
C PRO A 24 9.59 -19.56 -13.06
N ARG A 25 10.40 -18.51 -13.22
CA ARG A 25 11.81 -18.69 -13.64
C ARG A 25 12.83 -17.59 -13.33
N THR A 26 12.59 -16.66 -12.40
CA THR A 26 13.59 -15.60 -12.12
C THR A 26 13.91 -15.48 -10.62
N LEU A 27 14.54 -16.53 -10.10
CA LEU A 27 15.08 -16.65 -8.75
C LEU A 27 16.51 -17.21 -8.81
N ILE A 28 17.37 -16.62 -9.64
CA ILE A 28 18.82 -16.86 -9.59
C ILE A 28 19.49 -15.51 -9.90
N ASP A 29 19.89 -14.80 -8.84
CA ASP A 29 21.28 -14.43 -8.59
C ASP A 29 21.32 -13.28 -7.59
N THR A 30 21.47 -13.63 -6.31
CA THR A 30 22.20 -12.88 -5.27
C THR A 30 22.02 -13.64 -3.95
N GLY A 31 22.97 -14.54 -3.68
CA GLY A 31 23.37 -15.02 -2.34
C GLY A 31 22.30 -15.60 -1.43
N GLU A 32 22.17 -16.92 -1.47
CA GLU A 32 21.57 -17.82 -0.45
C GLU A 32 20.05 -18.09 -0.51
N ASN A 33 19.69 -18.97 -1.44
CA ASN A 33 18.72 -20.08 -1.35
C ASN A 33 17.50 -19.93 -0.43
N PHE A 34 16.31 -19.66 -1.00
CA PHE A 34 15.07 -20.29 -0.54
C PHE A 34 14.12 -20.59 -1.71
N LEU A 35 13.77 -21.87 -1.84
CA LEU A 35 12.83 -22.43 -2.81
C LEU A 35 11.38 -22.19 -2.35
N CYS A 36 10.52 -21.68 -3.23
CA CYS A 36 9.07 -21.88 -3.12
C CYS A 36 8.52 -22.40 -4.46
N ARG A 37 8.34 -23.72 -4.55
CA ARG A 37 7.33 -24.35 -5.41
C ARG A 37 6.02 -24.37 -4.60
N ASN A 38 5.01 -23.63 -5.05
CA ASN A 38 3.56 -23.95 -5.02
C ASN A 38 2.69 -22.68 -5.02
N GLU A 39 1.49 -22.83 -5.57
CA GLU A 39 0.52 -21.88 -6.14
C GLU A 39 -0.15 -20.87 -5.18
N VAL A 40 0.56 -20.33 -4.20
CA VAL A 40 -0.03 -19.41 -3.21
C VAL A 40 0.83 -18.15 -3.06
N LEU A 41 0.25 -16.97 -3.29
CA LEU A 41 0.94 -15.68 -3.12
C LEU A 41 1.30 -15.46 -1.63
N PRO A 42 2.59 -15.47 -1.25
CA PRO A 42 2.97 -15.15 0.12
C PRO A 42 2.91 -13.64 0.33
N TYR A 43 2.30 -13.20 1.43
CA TYR A 43 2.34 -11.81 1.84
C TYR A 43 3.64 -11.54 2.59
N LEU A 44 4.36 -10.45 2.28
CA LEU A 44 5.64 -10.15 2.90
C LEU A 44 5.47 -9.08 3.99
N GLN A 45 5.77 -9.43 5.24
CA GLN A 45 5.84 -8.51 6.36
C GLN A 45 7.31 -8.30 6.74
N ALA A 46 7.86 -7.10 6.55
CA ALA A 46 9.24 -6.80 6.97
C ALA A 46 9.21 -5.98 8.26
N THR A 47 9.78 -6.51 9.35
CA THR A 47 9.80 -5.83 10.65
C THR A 47 11.23 -5.43 11.03
N TRP A 48 11.40 -4.20 11.53
CA TRP A 48 12.67 -3.68 12.03
C TRP A 48 12.69 -3.68 13.57
N LYS A 49 13.64 -4.41 14.20
CA LYS A 49 13.99 -4.25 15.63
C LYS A 49 15.43 -3.76 15.73
N ASN A 50 15.62 -2.64 16.41
CA ASN A 50 16.95 -2.21 16.84
C ASN A 50 17.17 -2.59 18.29
N ASN A 51 17.79 -3.74 18.52
CA ASN A 51 18.12 -4.24 19.85
C ASN A 51 19.48 -3.76 20.37
N GLY A 52 19.91 -2.54 20.02
CA GLY A 52 21.12 -1.93 20.61
C GLY A 52 22.45 -2.63 20.25
N TYR A 53 22.47 -3.45 19.20
CA TYR A 53 23.68 -4.11 18.70
C TYR A 53 24.50 -3.16 17.81
N PRO A 54 25.84 -3.30 17.76
CA PRO A 54 26.71 -2.47 16.93
C PRO A 54 26.33 -2.55 15.44
N ALA A 55 26.53 -1.43 14.73
CA ALA A 55 26.02 -1.09 13.40
C ALA A 55 26.46 -1.99 12.22
N THR A 56 27.06 -3.15 12.47
CA THR A 56 27.58 -4.08 11.46
C THR A 56 26.65 -5.25 11.12
N SER A 57 25.48 -5.36 11.76
CA SER A 57 24.49 -6.38 11.42
C SER A 57 23.06 -5.84 11.52
N LEU A 58 22.63 -5.12 10.47
CA LEU A 58 21.22 -4.80 10.25
C LEU A 58 20.48 -6.09 9.87
N LEU A 59 20.03 -6.85 10.86
CA LEU A 59 19.17 -8.01 10.65
C LEU A 59 17.74 -7.52 10.45
N PHE A 60 17.28 -7.50 9.20
CA PHE A 60 15.85 -7.47 8.89
C PHE A 60 15.32 -8.88 9.04
N TYR A 61 14.38 -9.10 9.94
CA TYR A 61 13.61 -10.35 9.93
C TYR A 61 12.35 -10.09 9.11
N ILE A 62 12.25 -10.87 8.05
CA ILE A 62 11.14 -10.81 7.11
C ILE A 62 10.24 -11.99 7.43
N ILE A 63 9.01 -11.70 7.79
CA ILE A 63 7.97 -12.67 8.11
C ILE A 63 7.11 -12.83 6.87
N PHE A 64 7.01 -14.05 6.36
CA PHE A 64 6.11 -14.38 5.27
C PHE A 64 4.79 -14.90 5.85
N LYS A 65 3.68 -14.27 5.45
CA LYS A 65 2.33 -14.69 5.83
C LYS A 65 1.66 -15.35 4.62
N VAL A 66 1.63 -16.67 4.62
CA VAL A 66 0.94 -17.46 3.59
C VAL A 66 -0.56 -17.35 3.80
N GLN A 67 -1.29 -17.05 2.73
CA GLN A 67 -2.75 -16.91 2.74
C GLN A 67 -3.39 -18.11 2.07
N THR A 68 -4.52 -18.61 2.57
CA THR A 68 -5.18 -19.80 1.98
C THR A 68 -5.97 -19.47 0.71
N VAL A 69 -6.42 -18.22 0.57
CA VAL A 69 -7.20 -17.73 -0.56
C VAL A 69 -6.55 -16.45 -1.08
N ASN A 70 -6.59 -16.24 -2.39
CA ASN A 70 -6.10 -15.02 -3.01
C ASN A 70 -7.17 -13.92 -2.97
N HIS A 71 -7.13 -13.08 -1.92
CA HIS A 71 -8.00 -11.91 -1.78
C HIS A 71 -7.18 -10.64 -1.62
N MET A 72 -7.61 -9.56 -2.30
CA MET A 72 -7.04 -8.21 -2.13
C MET A 72 -7.00 -7.77 -0.67
N ARG A 73 -8.09 -7.97 0.08
CA ARG A 73 -8.20 -7.56 1.49
C ARG A 73 -7.31 -8.33 2.46
N ASN A 74 -6.61 -9.38 2.03
CA ASN A 74 -5.71 -10.12 2.91
C ASN A 74 -4.64 -9.22 3.53
N ARG A 75 -4.24 -8.16 2.82
CA ARG A 75 -3.32 -7.13 3.30
C ARG A 75 -3.84 -6.25 4.42
N LEU A 76 -5.15 -6.25 4.64
CA LEU A 76 -5.82 -5.40 5.62
C LEU A 76 -6.18 -6.17 6.90
N GLN A 77 -5.68 -7.40 7.05
CA GLN A 77 -5.81 -8.19 8.28
C GLN A 77 -5.05 -7.55 9.44
N VAL A 78 -5.47 -7.90 10.66
CA VAL A 78 -4.71 -7.56 11.87
C VAL A 78 -3.61 -8.58 12.05
N PHE A 79 -2.36 -8.11 12.08
CA PHE A 79 -1.18 -8.95 12.25
C PHE A 79 -0.69 -8.84 13.70
N PRO A 80 -0.72 -9.91 14.51
CA PRO A 80 -0.25 -9.89 15.89
C PRO A 80 1.23 -9.49 16.04
N GLU A 81 2.03 -9.70 14.99
CA GLU A 81 3.45 -9.35 14.97
C GLU A 81 3.71 -7.88 14.65
N LEU A 82 2.68 -7.12 14.26
CA LEU A 82 2.80 -5.68 14.01
C LEU A 82 2.87 -4.94 15.35
N GLU A 83 4.05 -4.44 15.71
CA GLU A 83 4.32 -3.76 16.99
C GLU A 83 4.28 -2.22 16.86
N THR A 84 4.37 -1.70 15.64
CA THR A 84 4.44 -0.28 15.32
C THR A 84 3.08 0.35 15.05
N LYS A 85 3.00 1.66 15.31
CA LYS A 85 1.83 2.48 14.99
C LYS A 85 1.68 2.74 13.50
N ALA A 86 2.77 2.74 12.74
CA ALA A 86 2.80 3.07 11.32
C ALA A 86 2.90 1.80 10.48
N VAL A 87 2.07 1.71 9.45
CA VAL A 87 2.12 0.66 8.44
C VAL A 87 2.56 1.30 7.13
N LEU A 88 3.65 0.83 6.53
CA LEU A 88 3.96 1.10 5.12
C LEU A 88 3.37 -0.03 4.29
N MET A 89 2.44 0.30 3.39
CA MET A 89 1.91 -0.64 2.42
C MET A 89 2.43 -0.31 1.03
N MET A 90 2.90 -1.36 0.33
CA MET A 90 3.52 -1.25 -0.98
C MET A 90 3.07 -2.39 -1.90
N ASP A 91 2.55 -2.05 -3.06
CA ASP A 91 2.29 -2.99 -4.15
C ASP A 91 3.62 -3.58 -4.65
N ASP A 92 3.62 -4.85 -5.07
CA ASP A 92 4.85 -5.57 -5.41
C ASP A 92 5.47 -5.16 -6.75
N ASP A 93 4.77 -4.36 -7.53
CA ASP A 93 5.25 -3.74 -8.75
C ASP A 93 5.71 -2.29 -8.54
N THR A 94 5.71 -1.78 -7.30
CA THR A 94 6.07 -0.40 -7.01
C THR A 94 7.38 -0.31 -6.23
N LEU A 95 8.32 0.50 -6.74
CA LEU A 95 9.59 0.81 -6.11
C LEU A 95 9.66 2.29 -5.78
N VAL A 96 9.82 2.61 -4.50
CA VAL A 96 9.98 3.99 -4.00
C VAL A 96 11.39 4.15 -3.44
N SER A 97 12.03 5.29 -3.72
CA SER A 97 13.36 5.58 -3.20
C SER A 97 13.37 5.64 -1.66
N ALA A 98 14.50 5.28 -1.05
CA ALA A 98 14.65 5.36 0.40
C ALA A 98 14.44 6.79 0.92
N TYR A 99 14.89 7.81 0.18
CA TYR A 99 14.72 9.21 0.55
C TYR A 99 13.25 9.62 0.61
N ASP A 100 12.46 9.21 -0.38
CA ASP A 100 11.02 9.47 -0.42
C ASP A 100 10.29 8.77 0.72
N LEU A 101 10.69 7.53 1.07
CA LEU A 101 10.13 6.81 2.21
C LEU A 101 10.46 7.49 3.54
N VAL A 102 11.71 7.94 3.75
CA VAL A 102 12.11 8.70 4.96
C VAL A 102 11.24 9.95 5.10
N PHE A 103 11.13 10.70 4.00
CA PHE A 103 10.42 11.97 3.99
C PHE A 103 8.93 11.75 4.25
N ALA A 104 8.27 10.85 3.51
CA ALA A 104 6.85 10.55 3.71
C ALA A 104 6.56 10.03 5.13
N PHE A 105 7.45 9.22 5.70
CA PHE A 105 7.31 8.77 7.09
C PHE A 105 7.38 9.96 8.08
N SER A 106 8.30 10.91 7.89
CA SER A 106 8.38 12.11 8.72
C SER A 106 7.13 13.00 8.62
N ILE A 107 6.45 12.99 7.47
CA ILE A 107 5.15 13.67 7.30
C ILE A 107 4.06 12.88 8.03
N TRP A 108 4.03 11.55 7.91
CA TRP A 108 3.10 10.70 8.64
C TRP A 108 3.20 10.87 10.16
N GLN A 109 4.40 11.05 10.71
CA GLN A 109 4.57 11.32 12.14
C GLN A 109 3.89 12.60 12.61
N GLN A 110 3.73 13.59 11.73
CA GLN A 110 3.03 14.85 12.00
C GLN A 110 1.51 14.74 11.79
N PHE A 111 1.07 13.84 10.90
CA PHE A 111 -0.32 13.58 10.57
C PHE A 111 -0.68 12.08 10.73
N PRO A 112 -0.53 11.52 11.95
CA PRO A 112 -0.61 10.07 12.18
C PRO A 112 -2.02 9.47 12.01
N ASP A 113 -3.03 10.32 11.85
CA ASP A 113 -4.43 9.98 11.59
C ASP A 113 -4.81 10.09 10.10
N GLN A 114 -3.86 10.38 9.20
CA GLN A 114 -4.12 10.43 7.75
C GLN A 114 -3.28 9.39 7.00
N ILE A 115 -3.75 9.02 5.81
CA ILE A 115 -2.99 8.19 4.86
C ILE A 115 -1.97 9.09 4.14
N VAL A 116 -0.69 8.89 4.36
CA VAL A 116 0.37 9.68 3.71
C VAL A 116 1.01 8.86 2.60
N GLY A 117 0.86 9.27 1.34
CA GLY A 117 1.30 8.42 0.23
C GLY A 117 1.53 9.17 -1.08
N PHE A 118 1.91 8.38 -2.10
CA PHE A 118 2.50 8.90 -3.33
C PHE A 118 1.55 8.92 -4.53
N VAL A 119 0.38 8.27 -4.42
CA VAL A 119 -0.53 8.05 -5.54
C VAL A 119 -1.90 8.67 -5.24
N PRO A 120 -2.13 9.95 -5.62
CA PRO A 120 -3.41 10.61 -5.41
C PRO A 120 -4.45 10.21 -6.47
N ARG A 121 -5.71 10.14 -6.04
CA ARG A 121 -6.90 9.90 -6.87
C ARG A 121 -8.07 10.74 -6.37
N LYS A 122 -9.14 10.84 -7.17
CA LYS A 122 -10.32 11.63 -6.83
C LYS A 122 -11.62 10.98 -7.26
N HIS A 123 -12.69 11.37 -6.58
CA HIS A 123 -14.05 11.16 -7.04
C HIS A 123 -14.62 12.47 -7.58
N ILE A 124 -15.40 12.40 -8.65
CA ILE A 124 -16.13 13.53 -9.23
C ILE A 124 -17.63 13.29 -9.09
N PRO A 125 -18.38 14.16 -8.41
CA PRO A 125 -19.83 14.06 -8.34
C PRO A 125 -20.46 14.53 -9.65
N SER A 126 -21.47 13.80 -10.11
CA SER A 126 -22.42 14.27 -11.11
C SER A 126 -23.63 14.96 -10.44
N PRO A 127 -24.36 15.82 -11.16
CA PRO A 127 -25.60 16.43 -10.65
C PRO A 127 -26.68 15.41 -10.22
N ALA A 128 -26.61 14.17 -10.72
CA ALA A 128 -27.54 13.10 -10.38
C ALA A 128 -27.17 12.34 -9.09
N GLY A 129 -26.11 12.74 -8.37
CA GLY A 129 -25.63 12.04 -7.18
C GLY A 129 -24.82 10.77 -7.48
N ILE A 130 -24.49 10.53 -8.75
CA ILE A 130 -23.58 9.46 -9.17
C ILE A 130 -22.15 9.99 -9.10
N PHE A 131 -21.23 9.22 -8.56
CA PHE A 131 -19.82 9.56 -8.46
C PHE A 131 -19.01 8.81 -9.51
N SER A 132 -17.96 9.44 -10.03
CA SER A 132 -17.01 8.82 -10.95
C SER A 132 -15.61 8.85 -10.34
N TYR A 133 -14.92 7.71 -10.39
CA TYR A 133 -13.54 7.59 -9.94
C TYR A 133 -12.54 7.95 -11.06
N GLY A 134 -11.44 8.63 -10.70
CA GLY A 134 -10.33 8.85 -11.62
C GLY A 134 -9.17 9.61 -11.00
N SER A 135 -8.30 10.13 -11.85
CA SER A 135 -7.11 10.91 -11.49
C SER A 135 -7.16 12.28 -12.16
N PHE A 136 -6.01 12.87 -12.49
CA PHE A 136 -5.91 14.23 -13.00
C PHE A 136 -6.59 14.46 -14.35
N GLU A 137 -6.86 13.40 -15.12
CA GLU A 137 -7.55 13.46 -16.41
C GLU A 137 -9.02 13.87 -16.30
N LEU A 138 -9.68 13.61 -15.16
CA LEU A 138 -11.06 14.03 -14.95
C LEU A 138 -11.10 15.49 -14.49
N GLN A 139 -11.90 16.33 -15.14
CA GLN A 139 -12.12 17.70 -14.66
C GLN A 139 -13.14 17.69 -13.53
N GLY A 140 -12.78 18.27 -12.39
CA GLY A 140 -13.69 18.42 -11.26
C GLY A 140 -14.58 19.66 -11.40
N PRO A 141 -15.70 19.72 -10.66
CA PRO A 141 -16.62 20.86 -10.68
C PRO A 141 -16.05 22.10 -9.97
N VAL A 142 -14.92 21.97 -9.28
CA VAL A 142 -14.31 23.08 -8.54
C VAL A 142 -13.69 24.08 -9.51
N ILE A 143 -14.35 25.23 -9.62
CA ILE A 143 -13.88 26.37 -10.41
C ILE A 143 -12.76 27.06 -9.61
N GLY A 144 -11.52 26.87 -10.05
CA GLY A 144 -10.33 27.44 -9.41
C GLY A 144 -9.05 27.03 -10.12
N ASN A 145 -7.92 27.49 -9.59
CA ASN A 145 -6.59 27.07 -10.08
C ASN A 145 -6.17 25.77 -9.41
N GLY A 146 -5.61 24.85 -10.20
CA GLY A 146 -5.07 23.59 -9.73
C GLY A 146 -6.09 22.45 -9.71
N ASP A 147 -5.59 21.25 -9.43
CA ASP A 147 -6.39 20.04 -9.33
C ASP A 147 -6.54 19.59 -7.87
N GLN A 148 -7.55 18.77 -7.60
CA GLN A 148 -7.85 18.24 -6.28
C GLN A 148 -7.72 16.72 -6.26
N TYR A 149 -7.44 16.19 -5.08
CA TYR A 149 -7.52 14.76 -4.78
C TYR A 149 -8.38 14.56 -3.54
N SER A 150 -9.04 13.42 -3.47
CA SER A 150 -9.87 13.03 -2.31
C SER A 150 -9.42 11.71 -1.69
N MET A 151 -8.47 11.02 -2.33
CA MET A 151 -8.02 9.70 -1.95
C MET A 151 -6.51 9.57 -2.19
N ILE A 152 -5.86 8.77 -1.35
CA ILE A 152 -4.48 8.29 -1.53
C ILE A 152 -4.52 6.78 -1.58
N LEU A 153 -4.01 6.16 -2.65
CA LEU A 153 -4.02 4.70 -2.77
C LEU A 153 -3.06 4.09 -1.75
N VAL A 154 -3.53 3.10 -0.99
CA VAL A 154 -2.73 2.49 0.08
C VAL A 154 -1.60 1.60 -0.46
N GLY A 155 -1.63 1.25 -1.75
CA GLY A 155 -0.57 0.50 -2.44
C GLY A 155 0.78 1.20 -2.52
N ALA A 156 0.90 2.45 -2.07
CA ALA A 156 2.17 3.13 -1.87
C ALA A 156 2.03 4.24 -0.80
N ALA A 157 1.74 3.84 0.45
CA ALA A 157 1.43 4.80 1.51
C ALA A 157 1.78 4.31 2.92
N PHE A 158 1.93 5.29 3.83
CA PHE A 158 1.93 5.13 5.28
C PHE A 158 0.55 5.40 5.86
N PHE A 159 0.09 4.57 6.80
CA PHE A 159 -1.12 4.82 7.56
C PHE A 159 -1.04 4.21 8.96
N ASN A 160 -2.01 4.54 9.82
CA ASN A 160 -2.04 4.03 11.18
C ASN A 160 -2.45 2.55 11.24
N SER A 161 -1.68 1.71 11.92
CA SER A 161 -1.99 0.30 12.20
C SER A 161 -3.41 0.08 12.76
N ALA A 162 -3.93 1.01 13.56
CA ALA A 162 -5.29 0.96 14.09
C ALA A 162 -6.37 0.90 13.00
N TYR A 163 -6.07 1.37 11.78
CA TYR A 163 -6.98 1.25 10.65
C TYR A 163 -7.16 -0.19 10.16
N LEU A 164 -6.21 -1.09 10.40
CA LEU A 164 -6.39 -2.52 10.12
C LEU A 164 -7.50 -3.10 11.01
N GLU A 165 -7.49 -2.79 12.32
CA GLU A 165 -8.54 -3.21 13.24
C GLU A 165 -9.90 -2.56 12.93
N LEU A 166 -9.90 -1.27 12.60
CA LEU A 166 -11.12 -0.56 12.19
C LEU A 166 -11.68 -1.11 10.87
N PHE A 167 -10.81 -1.59 9.98
CA PHE A 167 -11.22 -2.20 8.72
C PHE A 167 -11.95 -3.52 8.97
N GLN A 168 -11.48 -4.34 9.92
CA GLN A 168 -12.18 -5.56 10.33
C GLN A 168 -13.58 -5.29 10.92
N LYS A 169 -13.82 -4.08 11.44
CA LYS A 169 -15.11 -3.67 12.02
C LYS A 169 -16.06 -3.02 11.02
N GLN A 170 -15.68 -2.91 9.74
CA GLN A 170 -16.59 -2.40 8.71
C GLN A 170 -17.76 -3.36 8.48
N PRO A 171 -18.90 -2.88 7.95
CA PRO A 171 -20.02 -3.73 7.59
C PRO A 171 -19.61 -4.85 6.63
N GLU A 172 -20.18 -6.04 6.79
CA GLU A 172 -19.89 -7.21 5.93
C GLU A 172 -20.06 -6.91 4.43
N ALA A 173 -20.99 -6.03 4.07
CA ALA A 173 -21.19 -5.59 2.69
C ALA A 173 -19.92 -4.96 2.06
N VAL A 174 -19.10 -4.25 2.85
CA VAL A 174 -17.83 -3.67 2.38
C VAL A 174 -16.84 -4.78 2.07
N HIS A 175 -16.74 -5.78 2.96
CA HIS A 175 -15.86 -6.93 2.79
C HIS A 175 -16.26 -7.79 1.58
N THR A 176 -17.57 -8.05 1.45
CA THR A 176 -18.13 -8.79 0.33
C THR A 176 -17.86 -8.07 -1.00
N MET A 177 -18.07 -6.76 -1.06
CA MET A 177 -17.80 -5.96 -2.27
C MET A 177 -16.33 -6.06 -2.71
N ILE A 178 -15.38 -5.98 -1.76
CA ILE A 178 -13.94 -6.10 -2.08
C ILE A 178 -13.62 -7.52 -2.57
N ASP A 179 -14.21 -8.54 -1.96
CA ASP A 179 -13.97 -9.93 -2.37
C ASP A 179 -14.56 -10.26 -3.74
N GLU A 180 -15.75 -9.75 -4.05
CA GLU A 180 -16.43 -9.97 -5.33
C GLU A 180 -15.75 -9.22 -6.48
N THR A 181 -15.31 -7.98 -6.24
CA THR A 181 -14.64 -7.16 -7.27
C THR A 181 -13.15 -7.49 -7.40
N GLN A 182 -12.53 -8.06 -6.35
CA GLN A 182 -11.08 -8.15 -6.19
C GLN A 182 -10.39 -6.80 -6.47
N ASN A 183 -10.99 -5.72 -5.94
CA ASN A 183 -10.58 -4.33 -6.17
C ASN A 183 -11.11 -3.44 -5.02
N CYS A 184 -10.83 -2.13 -5.10
CA CYS A 184 -11.45 -1.08 -4.26
C CYS A 184 -11.17 -1.15 -2.75
N ASP A 185 -10.22 -1.98 -2.30
CA ASP A 185 -9.86 -2.07 -0.89
C ASP A 185 -9.17 -0.80 -0.38
N ASP A 186 -8.45 -0.11 -1.26
CA ASP A 186 -7.90 1.22 -1.07
C ASP A 186 -8.98 2.32 -1.01
N ILE A 187 -10.02 2.24 -1.84
CA ILE A 187 -11.19 3.14 -1.75
C ILE A 187 -11.87 2.96 -0.38
N ALA A 188 -12.12 1.72 0.04
CA ALA A 188 -12.73 1.41 1.33
C ALA A 188 -11.90 1.97 2.50
N MET A 189 -10.56 1.84 2.45
CA MET A 189 -9.66 2.43 3.44
C MET A 189 -9.77 3.95 3.49
N ASN A 190 -9.85 4.64 2.35
CA ASN A 190 -10.01 6.09 2.31
C ASN A 190 -11.35 6.54 2.93
N PHE A 191 -12.45 5.85 2.61
CA PHE A 191 -13.76 6.11 3.24
C PHE A 191 -13.71 5.92 4.75
N LEU A 192 -13.09 4.82 5.21
CA LEU A 192 -12.92 4.52 6.63
C LEU A 192 -12.18 5.65 7.35
N VAL A 193 -11.03 6.08 6.82
CA VAL A 193 -10.19 7.10 7.45
C VAL A 193 -10.88 8.46 7.47
N ALA A 194 -11.48 8.89 6.34
CA ALA A 194 -12.21 10.15 6.28
C ALA A 194 -13.40 10.16 7.27
N LYS A 195 -14.17 9.07 7.35
CA LYS A 195 -15.28 8.93 8.29
C LYS A 195 -14.82 8.94 9.74
N HIS A 196 -13.71 8.26 10.05
CA HIS A 196 -13.18 8.15 11.40
C HIS A 196 -12.62 9.49 11.92
N THR A 197 -11.98 10.27 11.05
CA THR A 197 -11.28 11.51 11.44
C THR A 197 -12.10 12.78 11.22
N GLY A 198 -13.09 12.77 10.33
CA GLY A 198 -13.77 13.99 9.87
C GLY A 198 -12.87 14.92 9.05
N LYS A 199 -11.75 14.42 8.53
CA LYS A 199 -10.74 15.15 7.73
C LYS A 199 -10.62 14.53 6.33
N PRO A 200 -9.89 15.16 5.38
CA PRO A 200 -9.43 14.46 4.19
C PRO A 200 -8.71 13.16 4.56
N SER A 201 -9.00 12.07 3.85
CA SER A 201 -8.48 10.73 4.18
C SER A 201 -6.95 10.66 4.15
N GLY A 202 -6.31 11.45 3.30
CA GLY A 202 -4.88 11.37 3.09
C GLY A 202 -4.20 12.66 2.66
N MET A 203 -2.87 12.62 2.73
CA MET A 203 -1.95 13.68 2.35
C MET A 203 -1.07 13.17 1.21
N PHE A 204 -1.09 13.90 0.10
CA PHE A 204 -0.23 13.60 -1.04
C PHE A 204 1.21 14.08 -0.78
N VAL A 205 2.16 13.17 -0.90
CA VAL A 205 3.60 13.46 -0.96
C VAL A 205 4.07 13.20 -2.37
N LYS A 206 4.56 14.23 -3.06
CA LYS A 206 5.11 14.08 -4.40
C LYS A 206 6.45 13.32 -4.33
N PRO A 207 6.57 12.12 -4.92
CA PRO A 207 7.82 11.38 -4.92
C PRO A 207 8.84 12.01 -5.86
N VAL A 208 10.12 11.89 -5.52
CA VAL A 208 11.25 12.24 -6.39
C VAL A 208 11.60 11.06 -7.31
N ASP A 209 11.68 9.84 -6.77
CA ASP A 209 11.92 8.60 -7.53
C ASP A 209 10.96 7.50 -7.08
N ILE A 210 9.91 7.34 -7.88
CA ILE A 210 8.97 6.21 -7.84
C ILE A 210 8.96 5.54 -9.21
N ARG A 211 9.05 4.22 -9.23
CA ARG A 211 9.05 3.42 -10.46
C ARG A 211 8.03 2.30 -10.37
N ASN A 212 7.27 2.14 -11.44
CA ASN A 212 6.45 0.96 -11.64
C ASN A 212 7.27 -0.07 -12.44
N LEU A 213 7.42 -1.26 -11.88
CA LEU A 213 8.24 -2.35 -12.39
C LEU A 213 7.43 -3.36 -13.20
N GLU A 214 6.15 -3.13 -13.46
CA GLU A 214 5.26 -4.08 -14.13
C GLU A 214 5.85 -4.55 -15.48
N LYS A 215 6.40 -3.62 -16.27
CA LYS A 215 7.03 -3.92 -17.57
C LYS A 215 8.37 -4.64 -17.46
N GLU A 216 9.12 -4.41 -16.39
CA GLU A 216 10.39 -5.10 -16.12
C GLU A 216 10.16 -6.52 -15.61
N SER A 217 8.94 -6.78 -15.17
CA SER A 217 8.52 -8.02 -14.58
C SER A 217 8.10 -8.98 -15.71
N ASN A 218 8.98 -9.88 -16.17
CA ASN A 218 8.70 -10.87 -17.23
C ASN A 218 7.72 -12.02 -16.80
N SER A 219 6.50 -11.72 -16.29
CA SER A 219 5.56 -12.76 -15.75
C SER A 219 4.70 -13.38 -16.82
N GLY A 220 4.43 -12.65 -17.89
CA GLY A 220 3.27 -12.89 -18.73
C GLY A 220 1.93 -12.52 -18.09
N TYR A 221 1.93 -11.85 -16.92
CA TYR A 221 0.73 -11.35 -16.23
C TYR A 221 0.76 -9.82 -16.22
N SER A 222 -0.24 -9.19 -16.82
CA SER A 222 -0.45 -7.74 -16.76
C SER A 222 -1.07 -7.35 -15.41
N GLY A 223 -0.73 -6.17 -14.91
CA GLY A 223 -1.27 -5.58 -13.70
C GLY A 223 -2.79 -5.50 -13.72
N MET A 224 -3.42 -5.52 -12.54
CA MET A 224 -4.89 -5.57 -12.41
C MET A 224 -5.58 -4.37 -13.07
N TRP A 225 -4.90 -3.24 -13.17
CA TRP A 225 -5.42 -2.03 -13.78
C TRP A 225 -5.61 -2.10 -15.30
N HIS A 226 -5.05 -3.12 -15.97
CA HIS A 226 -5.30 -3.37 -17.40
C HIS A 226 -6.62 -4.10 -17.68
N ARG A 227 -7.34 -4.59 -16.66
CA ARG A 227 -8.65 -5.20 -16.85
C ARG A 227 -9.65 -4.14 -17.31
N ALA A 228 -10.49 -4.45 -18.30
CA ALA A 228 -11.42 -3.48 -18.89
C ALA A 228 -12.40 -2.93 -17.85
N GLU A 229 -12.80 -3.77 -16.90
CA GLU A 229 -13.70 -3.44 -15.81
C GLU A 229 -13.04 -2.71 -14.64
N HIS A 230 -11.70 -2.62 -14.57
CA HIS A 230 -10.99 -2.14 -13.37
C HIS A 230 -11.42 -0.73 -12.94
N LEU A 231 -11.53 0.21 -13.88
CA LEU A 231 -11.98 1.57 -13.59
C LEU A 231 -13.51 1.67 -13.46
N LEU A 232 -14.26 0.72 -14.02
CA LEU A 232 -15.73 0.69 -13.94
C LEU A 232 -16.24 0.12 -12.62
N GLN A 233 -15.40 -0.62 -11.90
CA GLN A 233 -15.67 -1.13 -10.56
C GLN A 233 -15.59 -0.03 -9.47
N SER A 234 -14.94 1.09 -9.78
CA SER A 234 -14.52 2.14 -8.82
C SER A 234 -15.42 3.37 -8.78
#